data_AF-A0A645HJE1-F1
#
_entry.id   AF-A0A645HJE1-F1
#
_cell.length_a   1.000
_cell.length_b   1.000
_cell.length_c   1.000
_cell.angle_alpha   90.00
_cell.angle_beta   90.00
_cell.angle_gamma   90.00
#
_symmetry.space_group_name_H-M   'P 1'
#
loop_
_entity.id
_entity.type
_entity.pdbx_description
1 polymer ?
#
loop_
_entity_poly.entity_id
_entity_poly.type
_entity_poly.pdbx_seq_one_letter_code
_entity_poly.pdbx_strand_id
1 'polypeptide(L)' 'MKTYFGVIQGGTSFKEVKTKLANLGIKTVKHYPKFRIVKFETDKNISEIDFDFFITIEAEKEDFFIQ' A
#
# COMPACT_ATOMS: atom_id res chain seq x y z
N MET A 1 8.19 7.84 -8.77
CA MET A 1 7.18 6.97 -8.12
C MET A 1 7.66 6.71 -6.71
N LYS A 2 6.77 6.86 -5.72
CA LYS A 2 7.07 6.56 -4.32
C LYS A 2 6.45 5.21 -3.96
N THR A 3 7.09 4.53 -3.03
CA THR A 3 6.72 3.19 -2.59
C THR A 3 6.14 3.24 -1.18
N TYR A 4 5.06 2.50 -0.96
CA TYR A 4 4.34 2.49 0.29
C TYR A 4 3.95 1.06 0.69
N PHE A 5 3.73 0.88 1.98
CA PHE A 5 3.19 -0.31 2.60
C PHE A 5 1.86 0.02 3.26
N GLY A 6 0.80 -0.65 2.83
CA GLY A 6 -0.53 -0.57 3.44
C GLY A 6 -0.85 -1.84 4.23
N VAL A 7 -1.34 -1.69 5.47
CA VAL A 7 -1.87 -2.81 6.26
C VAL A 7 -3.36 -2.95 5.98
N ILE A 8 -3.76 -4.08 5.40
CA ILE A 8 -5.13 -4.36 4.97
C ILE A 8 -6.05 -4.47 6.20
N GLN A 9 -7.17 -3.76 6.16
CA GLN A 9 -8.20 -3.82 7.20
C GLN A 9 -8.78 -5.23 7.36
N GLY A 10 -9.07 -5.60 8.61
CA GLY A 10 -9.76 -6.86 8.91
C GLY A 10 -11.15 -6.89 8.25
N GLY A 11 -11.43 -7.94 7.47
CA GLY A 11 -12.67 -8.10 6.72
C GLY A 11 -12.54 -7.79 5.23
N THR A 12 -11.48 -7.10 4.80
CA THR A 12 -11.20 -6.84 3.38
C THR A 12 -10.27 -7.90 2.80
N SER A 13 -10.60 -8.43 1.62
CA SER A 13 -9.74 -9.38 0.93
C SER A 13 -8.61 -8.68 0.15
N PHE A 14 -7.45 -9.33 -0.01
CA PHE A 14 -6.39 -8.78 -0.87
C PHE A 14 -6.88 -8.53 -2.32
N LYS A 15 -7.82 -9.35 -2.81
CA LYS A 15 -8.40 -9.17 -4.14
C LYS A 15 -9.15 -7.84 -4.24
N GLU A 16 -9.97 -7.50 -3.25
CA GLU A 16 -10.66 -6.20 -3.17
C GLU A 16 -9.67 -5.05 -3.12
N VAL A 17 -8.66 -5.14 -2.25
CA VAL A 17 -7.59 -4.12 -2.14
C VAL A 17 -6.90 -3.91 -3.48
N LYS A 18 -6.51 -5.00 -4.15
CA LYS A 18 -5.84 -4.93 -5.47
C LYS A 18 -6.72 -4.25 -6.51
N THR A 19 -8.02 -4.54 -6.53
CA THR A 19 -8.97 -3.88 -7.43
C THR A 19 -9.14 -2.40 -7.10
N LYS A 20 -9.28 -2.03 -5.81
CA LYS A 20 -9.37 -0.63 -5.38
C LYS A 20 -8.10 0.16 -5.77
N LEU A 21 -6.92 -0.40 -5.53
CA LEU A 21 -5.65 0.21 -5.95
C LEU A 21 -5.57 0.40 -7.47
N ALA A 22 -5.95 -0.62 -8.26
CA ALA A 22 -5.96 -0.53 -9.72
C ALA A 22 -6.92 0.56 -10.22
N ASN A 23 -8.12 0.68 -9.63
CA ASN A 23 -9.09 1.73 -9.96
C ASN A 23 -8.57 3.14 -9.65
N LEU A 24 -7.69 3.26 -8.66
CA LEU A 24 -6.99 4.50 -8.33
C LEU A 24 -5.75 4.74 -9.20
N GLY A 25 -5.42 3.86 -10.15
CA GLY A 25 -4.20 3.93 -10.95
C GLY A 25 -2.93 3.62 -10.16
N ILE A 26 -3.06 2.99 -9.00
CA ILE A 26 -1.95 2.64 -8.10
C ILE A 26 -1.47 1.22 -8.42
N LYS A 27 -0.16 1.07 -8.59
CA LYS A 27 0.46 -0.20 -8.96
C LYS A 27 0.72 -1.03 -7.71
N THR A 28 0.15 -2.22 -7.63
CA THR A 28 0.53 -3.20 -6.60
C THR A 28 1.88 -3.84 -6.97
N VAL A 29 2.83 -3.82 -6.03
CA VAL A 29 4.19 -4.38 -6.21
C VAL A 29 4.27 -5.78 -5.62
N LYS A 30 3.82 -5.94 -4.36
CA LYS A 30 3.93 -7.22 -3.63
C LYS A 30 2.86 -7.33 -2.56
N HIS A 31 2.47 -8.56 -2.23
CA HIS A 31 1.56 -8.86 -1.12
C HIS A 31 2.25 -9.81 -0.14
N TYR A 32 2.06 -9.55 1.14
CA TYR A 32 2.60 -10.32 2.26
C TYR A 32 1.43 -10.87 3.09
N PRO A 33 0.85 -12.02 2.70
CA PRO A 33 -0.39 -12.54 3.30
C PRO A 33 -0.30 -12.74 4.81
N LYS A 34 0.86 -13.22 5.31
CA LYS A 34 1.09 -13.50 6.73
C LYS A 34 0.89 -12.27 7.62
N PHE A 35 1.16 -11.08 7.08
CA PHE A 35 1.07 -9.82 7.82
C PHE A 35 -0.09 -8.94 7.35
N ARG A 36 -0.87 -9.39 6.36
CA ARG A 36 -1.89 -8.59 5.67
C ARG A 36 -1.32 -7.26 5.15
N ILE A 37 -0.10 -7.27 4.64
CA ILE A 37 0.56 -6.07 4.11
C ILE A 37 0.58 -6.13 2.59
N VAL A 38 0.31 -5.01 1.94
CA VAL A 38 0.53 -4.82 0.50
C VAL A 38 1.54 -3.70 0.28
N LYS A 39 2.54 -3.97 -0.56
CA LYS A 39 3.47 -3.00 -1.10
C LYS A 39 2.92 -2.47 -2.42
N PHE A 40 2.85 -1.16 -2.56
CA PHE A 40 2.35 -0.51 -3.77
C PHE A 40 3.16 0.74 -4.11
N GLU A 41 3.12 1.12 -5.39
CA GLU A 41 3.82 2.27 -5.95
C GLU A 41 2.82 3.24 -6.56
N THR A 42 3.01 4.53 -6.28
CA THR A 42 2.22 5.60 -6.90
C THR A 42 3.04 6.87 -7.03
N ASP A 43 2.76 7.66 -8.05
CA ASP A 43 3.18 9.05 -8.23
C ASP A 43 2.22 10.05 -7.57
N LYS A 44 1.01 9.60 -7.20
CA LYS A 44 0.00 10.40 -6.53
C LYS A 44 0.39 10.71 -5.08
N ASN A 45 -0.08 11.85 -4.60
CA ASN A 45 0.05 12.22 -3.20
C ASN A 45 -0.95 11.41 -2.36
N ILE A 46 -0.45 10.51 -1.51
CA ILE A 46 -1.31 9.63 -0.72
C ILE A 46 -2.15 10.36 0.34
N SER A 47 -1.76 11.59 0.74
CA SER A 47 -2.54 12.40 1.69
C SER A 47 -3.86 12.90 1.10
N GLU A 48 -4.02 12.85 -0.22
CA GLU A 48 -5.22 13.29 -0.94
C GLU A 48 -6.16 12.12 -1.29
N ILE A 49 -5.78 10.89 -0.95
CA ILE A 49 -6.53 9.68 -1.27
C ILE A 49 -7.06 9.09 0.04
N ASP A 50 -8.37 8.89 0.10
CA ASP A 50 -8.98 8.16 1.20
C ASP A 50 -8.82 6.65 0.97
N PHE A 51 -8.08 6.00 1.86
CA PHE A 51 -7.81 4.57 1.82
C PHE A 51 -8.65 3.85 2.89
N ASP A 52 -9.95 3.77 2.66
CA ASP A 52 -10.92 3.08 3.53
C ASP A 52 -10.66 1.57 3.75
N PHE A 53 -9.67 1.00 3.06
CA PHE A 53 -9.27 -0.40 3.12
C PHE A 53 -7.91 -0.65 3.82
N PHE A 54 -7.24 0.41 4.26
CA PHE A 54 -6.00 0.31 5.04
C PHE A 54 -6.20 0.79 6.46
N ILE A 55 -5.62 0.06 7.41
CA ILE A 55 -5.52 0.49 8.82
C ILE A 55 -4.45 1.57 8.95
N THR A 56 -3.34 1.39 8.25
CA THR A 56 -2.22 2.32 8.22
C THR A 56 -1.47 2.21 6.90
N ILE A 57 -0.79 3.29 6.52
CA ILE A 57 0.06 3.39 5.34
C ILE A 57 1.37 4.02 5.77
N GLU A 58 2.47 3.34 5.45
CA GLU A 58 3.82 3.83 5.72
C GLU A 58 4.58 3.94 4.41
N ALA A 59 5.33 5.04 4.23
CA ALA A 59 6.26 5.16 3.11
C ALA A 59 7.44 4.21 3.33
N GLU A 60 7.92 3.58 2.25
CA GLU A 60 9.19 2.86 2.29
C GLU A 60 10.30 3.87 2.63
N LYS A 61 10.89 3.73 3.83
CA LYS A 61 12.03 4.53 4.25
C LYS A 61 13.31 3.89 3.73
N GLU A 62 14.18 4.69 3.13
CA GLU A 62 15.55 4.28 2.79
C GLU A 62 16.46 4.34 4.03
N ASP A 63 16.05 3.73 5.14
CA ASP A 63 16.78 3.79 6.42
C ASP A 63 18.00 2.83 6.49
N PHE A 64 18.40 2.23 5.36
CA PHE A 64 19.59 1.36 5.28
C PHE A 64 20.73 2.00 4.49
N PHE A 65 21.16 3.18 4.90
CA PHE A 65 22.54 3.61 4.66
C PHE A 65 23.36 3.26 5.90
N ILE A 66 23.92 2.06 5.93
CA ILE A 66 25.05 1.78 6.84
C ILE A 66 26.22 2.54 6.23
N GLN A 67 26.61 3.65 6.87
CA GLN A 67 27.79 4.43 6.52
C GLN A 67 29.07 3.72 6.99
#